data_AF-A0A9E3QKD5-F1
#
_entry.id   AF-A0A9E3QKD5-F1
#
_cell.length_a   1.000
_cell.length_b   1.000
_cell.length_c   1.000
_cell.angle_alpha   90.00
_cell.angle_beta   90.00
_cell.angle_gamma   90.00
#
_symmetry.space_group_name_H-M   'P 1'
#
loop_
_entity.id
_entity.type
_entity.pdbx_description
1 polymer ?
#
loop_
_entity_poly.entity_id
_entity_poly.type
_entity_poly.pdbx_seq_one_letter_code
_entity_poly.pdbx_strand_id
1 'polypeptide(L)'
;PDQTAATPSPGQQLLEQARALMNQGNFAAAKQEAQKIRASGLGLESQADELLGQIVLAEQASALKLYEAALDALRKGDQDRARALLTEMSTAELDPATAQKVQDLLARLRPNGSGKASVGEPTPDDTEAVANQKLNLEIGTKIAEARRLMEVDPDQAIQLLQAQLDAVKAAPVSPAVAKTMTRRVEVAIELAKKDKAVFDKKMQDKAYRDEIERKKLRILEADKAKKAQFAELMQKAQQAMSENRFEDAELLARKANAIDPNEVAAVALMNVANVRRHYERDKELRTLKNEGALTAFQEVDRASVADPEVMKRDIAYPTSFAELTQKRRALNERLKPRKDPAIVAIEAKLNDPVSLNFADTPLGEALEFLRSYTGLNIVPDQGALAEEGLTLGSKVTLQVKDIKLKNALKLMLQPLHLTYRVDEEVLLITSPQSNRQKLITQAYDVTDLVIPREQGQQGPRFDGTFPSPNPLSPEAPVNP
;
A
#
# COMPACT_ATOMS: atom_id res chain seq x y z
N PRO A 1 4.63 73.22 -22.48
CA PRO A 1 4.74 72.77 -23.89
C PRO A 1 4.10 71.40 -24.04
N ASP A 2 2.85 71.44 -24.51
CA ASP A 2 2.07 70.34 -25.05
C ASP A 2 2.90 69.22 -25.66
N GLN A 3 2.68 67.98 -25.19
CA GLN A 3 2.73 66.83 -26.09
C GLN A 3 1.29 66.41 -26.32
N THR A 4 0.80 66.85 -27.46
CA THR A 4 -0.49 66.56 -28.07
C THR A 4 -0.88 65.09 -27.88
N ALA A 5 -1.98 64.86 -27.19
CA ALA A 5 -2.75 63.63 -27.30
C ALA A 5 -3.14 63.46 -28.77
N ALA A 6 -2.35 62.69 -29.51
CA ALA A 6 -2.69 62.27 -30.86
C ALA A 6 -3.97 61.45 -30.75
N THR A 7 -5.06 61.96 -31.30
CA THR A 7 -6.28 61.18 -31.51
C THR A 7 -5.86 59.87 -32.18
N PRO A 8 -6.12 58.70 -31.56
CA PRO A 8 -5.68 57.44 -32.14
C PRO A 8 -6.25 57.35 -33.54
N SER A 9 -5.40 57.04 -34.51
CA SER A 9 -5.83 56.89 -35.89
C SER A 9 -7.00 55.88 -35.94
N PRO A 10 -7.98 56.04 -36.84
CA PRO A 10 -9.14 55.13 -36.90
C PRO A 10 -8.73 53.65 -36.93
N GLY A 11 -7.60 53.32 -37.57
CA GLY A 11 -7.04 51.98 -37.57
C GLY A 11 -6.48 51.50 -36.22
N GLN A 12 -5.91 52.37 -35.40
CA GLN A 12 -5.45 52.03 -34.04
C GLN A 12 -6.61 51.78 -33.08
N GLN A 13 -7.70 52.56 -33.17
CA GLN A 13 -8.90 52.34 -32.37
C GLN A 13 -9.54 50.97 -32.67
N LEU A 14 -9.62 50.61 -33.95
CA LEU A 14 -10.11 49.29 -34.37
C LEU A 14 -9.22 48.15 -33.87
N LEU A 15 -7.90 48.37 -33.81
CA LEU A 15 -6.94 47.36 -33.35
C LEU A 15 -7.02 47.13 -31.83
N GLU A 16 -7.22 48.20 -31.06
CA GLU A 16 -7.51 48.11 -29.62
C GLU A 16 -8.85 47.43 -29.36
N GLN A 17 -9.88 47.73 -30.16
CA GLN A 17 -11.18 47.07 -30.07
C GLN A 17 -11.09 45.57 -30.38
N ALA A 18 -10.35 45.19 -31.43
CA ALA A 18 -10.11 43.80 -31.79
C ALA A 18 -9.36 43.03 -30.68
N ARG A 19 -8.35 43.65 -30.05
CA ARG A 19 -7.63 43.09 -28.88
C ARG A 19 -8.54 42.95 -27.66
N ALA A 20 -9.42 43.92 -27.41
CA ALA A 20 -10.38 43.85 -26.32
C ALA A 20 -11.37 42.70 -26.52
N LEU A 21 -11.86 42.49 -27.75
CA LEU A 21 -12.74 41.38 -28.11
C LEU A 21 -12.07 40.01 -27.96
N MET A 22 -10.78 39.91 -28.30
CA MET A 22 -9.97 38.70 -28.07
C MET A 22 -9.84 38.39 -26.57
N ASN A 23 -9.56 39.39 -25.74
CA ASN A 23 -9.45 39.22 -24.28
C ASN A 23 -10.79 38.85 -23.61
N GLN A 24 -11.91 39.23 -24.22
CA GLN A 24 -13.26 38.85 -23.79
C GLN A 24 -13.67 37.45 -24.26
N GLY A 25 -12.83 36.77 -25.04
CA GLY A 25 -13.11 35.44 -25.60
C GLY A 25 -14.03 35.44 -26.82
N ASN A 26 -14.37 36.61 -27.37
CA ASN A 26 -15.17 36.72 -28.60
C ASN A 26 -14.26 36.73 -29.83
N PHE A 27 -13.67 35.56 -30.11
CA PHE A 27 -12.68 35.38 -31.19
C PHE A 27 -13.27 35.63 -32.58
N ALA A 28 -14.55 35.34 -32.80
CA ALA A 28 -15.23 35.58 -34.08
C ALA A 28 -15.35 37.08 -34.40
N ALA A 29 -15.79 37.89 -33.43
CA ALA A 29 -15.85 39.34 -33.59
C ALA A 29 -14.45 39.97 -33.70
N ALA A 30 -13.48 39.47 -32.93
CA ALA A 30 -12.09 39.91 -33.01
C ALA A 30 -11.46 39.64 -34.41
N LYS A 31 -11.73 38.47 -35.02
CA LYS A 31 -11.29 38.15 -36.40
C LYS A 31 -11.91 39.09 -37.43
N GLN A 32 -13.21 39.38 -37.32
CA GLN A 32 -13.88 40.29 -38.25
C GLN A 32 -13.29 41.71 -38.19
N GLU A 33 -13.02 42.21 -36.99
CA GLU A 33 -12.44 43.54 -36.83
C GLU A 33 -10.98 43.58 -37.32
N ALA A 34 -10.19 42.54 -37.06
CA ALA A 34 -8.84 42.42 -37.60
C ALA A 34 -8.81 42.30 -39.14
N GLN A 35 -9.78 41.61 -39.74
CA GLN A 35 -9.94 41.54 -41.21
C GLN A 35 -10.36 42.89 -41.83
N LYS A 36 -11.19 43.68 -41.15
CA LYS A 36 -11.52 45.05 -41.57
C LYS A 36 -10.30 45.96 -41.56
N ILE A 37 -9.44 45.83 -40.54
CA ILE A 37 -8.17 46.58 -40.48
C ILE A 37 -7.28 46.18 -41.65
N ARG A 38 -7.15 44.88 -41.94
CA ARG A 38 -6.42 44.35 -43.11
C ARG A 38 -6.96 44.89 -44.44
N ALA A 39 -8.28 45.04 -44.59
CA ALA A 39 -8.92 45.54 -45.81
C ALA A 39 -8.91 47.07 -45.94
N SER A 40 -8.62 47.80 -44.85
CA SER A 40 -8.75 49.27 -44.80
C SER A 40 -7.61 50.06 -45.45
N GLY A 41 -6.49 49.41 -45.80
CA GLY A 41 -5.33 50.06 -46.43
C GLY A 41 -4.64 51.13 -45.56
N LEU A 42 -4.89 51.15 -44.25
CA LEU A 42 -4.41 52.17 -43.30
C LEU A 42 -2.96 51.98 -42.83
N GLY A 43 -2.15 51.18 -43.53
CA GLY A 43 -0.74 50.92 -43.18
C GLY A 43 -0.52 50.05 -41.93
N LEU A 44 -1.58 49.43 -41.40
CA LEU A 44 -1.55 48.55 -40.21
C LEU A 44 -1.70 47.06 -40.55
N GLU A 45 -1.50 46.67 -41.81
CA GLU A 45 -1.71 45.30 -42.31
C GLU A 45 -0.84 44.27 -41.56
N SER A 46 0.44 44.58 -41.32
CA SER A 46 1.33 43.71 -40.54
C SER A 46 0.85 43.48 -39.11
N GLN A 47 0.25 44.49 -38.48
CA GLN A 47 -0.26 44.37 -37.11
C GLN A 47 -1.60 43.64 -37.07
N ALA A 48 -2.41 43.76 -38.13
CA ALA A 48 -3.65 43.00 -38.30
C ALA A 48 -3.36 41.51 -38.55
N ASP A 49 -2.36 41.18 -39.36
CA ASP A 49 -1.94 39.80 -39.62
C ASP A 49 -1.35 39.14 -38.37
N GLU A 50 -0.54 39.88 -37.58
CA GLU A 50 -0.04 39.41 -36.29
C GLU A 50 -1.19 39.16 -35.30
N LEU A 51 -2.15 40.08 -35.22
CA LEU A 51 -3.32 39.96 -34.35
C LEU A 51 -4.21 38.77 -34.76
N LEU A 52 -4.40 38.53 -36.06
CA LEU A 52 -5.10 37.34 -36.56
C LEU A 52 -4.39 36.05 -36.11
N GLY A 53 -3.05 36.01 -36.18
CA GLY A 53 -2.26 34.90 -35.66
C GLY A 53 -2.46 34.67 -34.16
N GLN A 54 -2.45 35.75 -33.36
CA GLN A 54 -2.70 35.68 -31.92
C GLN A 54 -4.12 35.19 -31.59
N ILE A 55 -5.12 35.61 -32.35
CA ILE A 55 -6.51 35.19 -32.17
C ILE A 55 -6.65 33.69 -32.45
N VAL A 56 -6.05 33.16 -33.53
CA VAL A 56 -6.08 31.72 -33.84
C VAL A 56 -5.42 30.90 -32.72
N LEU A 57 -4.26 31.34 -32.21
CA LEU A 57 -3.58 30.66 -31.10
C LEU A 57 -4.40 30.69 -29.80
N ALA A 58 -5.03 31.83 -29.49
CA ALA A 58 -5.86 31.97 -28.30
C ALA A 58 -7.14 31.12 -28.38
N GLU A 59 -7.75 31.00 -29.56
CA GLU A 59 -8.91 30.14 -29.81
C GLU A 59 -8.55 28.65 -29.65
N GLN A 60 -7.41 28.22 -30.20
CA GLN A 60 -6.91 26.85 -30.02
C GLN A 60 -6.60 26.54 -28.55
N ALA A 61 -5.98 27.47 -27.81
CA ALA A 61 -5.72 27.31 -26.40
C ALA A 61 -7.01 27.24 -25.56
N SER A 62 -8.05 28.00 -25.93
CA SER A 62 -9.37 27.93 -25.31
C SER A 62 -10.05 26.59 -25.55
N ALA A 63 -10.03 26.11 -26.81
CA ALA A 63 -10.59 24.81 -27.19
C ALA A 63 -9.92 23.63 -26.45
N LEU A 64 -8.60 23.69 -26.25
CA LEU A 64 -7.85 22.68 -25.48
C LEU A 64 -8.28 22.64 -24.01
N LYS A 65 -8.50 23.80 -23.38
CA LYS A 65 -9.00 23.85 -21.98
C LYS A 65 -10.39 23.24 -21.85
N LEU A 66 -11.28 23.48 -22.80
CA LEU A 66 -12.61 22.86 -22.85
C LEU A 66 -12.50 21.34 -23.02
N TYR A 67 -11.57 20.87 -23.84
CA TYR A 67 -11.31 19.45 -24.05
C TYR A 67 -10.79 18.76 -22.78
N GLU A 68 -9.82 19.35 -22.09
CA GLU A 68 -9.30 18.81 -20.82
C GLU A 68 -10.38 18.76 -19.74
N ALA A 69 -11.18 19.82 -19.62
CA ALA A 69 -12.30 19.85 -18.69
C ALA A 69 -13.36 18.78 -19.00
N ALA A 70 -13.61 18.51 -20.30
CA ALA A 70 -14.50 17.44 -20.72
C ALA A 70 -13.95 16.05 -20.38
N LEU A 71 -12.65 15.80 -20.59
CA LEU A 71 -12.01 14.54 -20.21
C LEU A 71 -12.03 14.32 -18.69
N ASP A 72 -11.83 15.36 -17.90
CA ASP A 72 -11.94 15.29 -16.45
C ASP A 72 -13.37 15.01 -15.97
N ALA A 73 -14.38 15.59 -16.63
CA ALA A 73 -15.78 15.25 -16.37
C ALA A 73 -16.08 13.79 -16.71
N LEU A 74 -15.53 13.25 -17.82
CA LEU A 74 -15.64 11.83 -18.17
C LEU A 74 -14.98 10.91 -17.14
N ARG A 75 -13.79 11.26 -16.64
CA ARG A 75 -13.10 10.51 -15.57
C ARG A 75 -13.92 10.45 -14.28
N LYS A 76 -14.69 11.51 -14.01
CA LYS A 76 -15.58 11.63 -12.85
C LYS A 76 -16.97 11.02 -13.06
N GLY A 77 -17.26 10.48 -14.25
CA GLY A 77 -18.54 9.86 -14.59
C GLY A 77 -19.66 10.86 -14.92
N ASP A 78 -19.36 12.16 -15.02
CA ASP A 78 -20.33 13.23 -15.29
C ASP A 78 -20.49 13.44 -16.81
N GLN A 79 -21.28 12.56 -17.44
CA GLN A 79 -21.45 12.52 -18.90
C GLN A 79 -22.20 13.74 -19.45
N ASP A 80 -23.12 14.32 -18.69
CA ASP A 80 -23.89 15.49 -19.09
C ASP A 80 -22.98 16.72 -19.19
N ARG A 81 -22.13 16.93 -18.18
CA ARG A 81 -21.15 18.02 -18.17
C ARG A 81 -20.09 17.84 -19.25
N ALA A 82 -19.59 16.62 -19.44
CA ALA A 82 -18.64 16.32 -20.51
C ALA A 82 -19.22 16.63 -21.90
N ARG A 83 -20.50 16.31 -22.13
CA ARG A 83 -21.18 16.58 -23.39
C ARG A 83 -21.39 18.07 -23.62
N ALA A 84 -21.80 18.84 -22.60
CA ALA A 84 -21.98 20.28 -22.72
C ALA A 84 -20.68 20.96 -23.19
N LEU A 85 -19.56 20.60 -22.55
CA LEU A 85 -18.23 21.12 -22.89
C LEU A 85 -17.75 20.71 -24.30
N LEU A 86 -18.01 19.46 -24.72
CA LEU A 86 -17.68 18.99 -26.08
C LEU A 86 -18.57 19.63 -27.15
N THR A 87 -19.83 19.94 -26.83
CA THR A 87 -20.75 20.63 -27.74
C THR A 87 -20.34 22.09 -27.92
N GLU A 88 -19.96 22.76 -26.84
CA GLU A 88 -19.40 24.11 -26.87
C GLU A 88 -18.12 24.16 -27.71
N MET A 89 -17.22 23.20 -27.52
CA MET A 89 -16.00 23.06 -28.32
C MET A 89 -16.30 22.83 -29.82
N SER A 90 -17.36 22.10 -30.17
CA SER A 90 -17.72 21.85 -31.57
C SER A 90 -18.16 23.10 -32.35
N THR A 91 -18.46 24.20 -31.64
CA THR A 91 -18.79 25.49 -32.26
C THR A 91 -17.57 26.37 -32.57
N ALA A 92 -16.38 25.99 -32.08
CA ALA A 92 -15.11 26.66 -32.37
C ALA A 92 -14.46 26.13 -33.67
N GLU A 93 -13.62 26.94 -34.32
CA GLU A 93 -12.85 26.49 -35.48
C GLU A 93 -11.71 25.56 -35.03
N LEU A 94 -11.99 24.25 -35.06
CA LEU A 94 -11.05 23.19 -34.67
C LEU A 94 -10.24 22.70 -35.87
N ASP A 95 -9.03 22.20 -35.58
CA ASP A 95 -8.28 21.41 -36.56
C ASP A 95 -9.05 20.11 -36.90
N PRO A 96 -8.92 19.60 -38.14
CA PRO A 96 -9.74 18.47 -38.62
C PRO A 96 -9.54 17.19 -37.80
N ALA A 97 -8.35 16.97 -37.21
CA ALA A 97 -8.10 15.80 -36.40
C ALA A 97 -8.79 15.89 -35.02
N THR A 98 -8.80 17.08 -34.41
CA THR A 98 -9.49 17.33 -33.14
C THR A 98 -11.00 17.39 -33.32
N ALA A 99 -11.50 17.99 -34.41
CA ALA A 99 -12.92 17.99 -34.76
C ALA A 99 -13.47 16.55 -34.87
N GLN A 100 -12.73 15.66 -35.54
CA GLN A 100 -13.11 14.25 -35.65
C GLN A 100 -13.16 13.54 -34.29
N LYS A 101 -12.17 13.79 -33.42
CA LYS A 101 -12.15 13.21 -32.05
C LYS A 101 -13.32 13.70 -31.20
N VAL A 102 -13.65 14.98 -31.26
CA VAL A 102 -14.80 15.57 -30.54
C VAL A 102 -16.09 14.97 -31.07
N GLN A 103 -16.23 14.81 -32.39
CA GLN A 103 -17.40 14.21 -33.01
C GLN A 103 -17.55 12.73 -32.64
N ASP A 104 -16.46 11.97 -32.61
CA ASP A 104 -16.44 10.57 -32.15
C ASP A 104 -16.81 10.46 -30.66
N LEU A 105 -16.32 11.36 -29.82
CA LEU A 105 -16.65 11.40 -28.39
C LEU A 105 -18.12 11.77 -28.17
N LEU A 106 -18.64 12.78 -28.87
CA LEU A 106 -20.05 13.14 -28.85
C LEU A 106 -20.95 12.00 -29.37
N ALA A 107 -20.50 11.26 -30.40
CA ALA A 107 -21.20 10.11 -30.94
C ALA A 107 -21.21 8.90 -30.00
N ARG A 108 -20.21 8.77 -29.11
CA ARG A 108 -20.21 7.80 -28.01
C ARG A 108 -21.11 8.24 -26.86
N LEU A 109 -21.23 9.54 -26.64
CA LEU A 109 -22.10 10.17 -25.64
C LEU A 109 -23.54 10.40 -26.15
N ARG A 110 -24.06 9.48 -26.97
CA ARG A 110 -25.38 9.59 -27.66
C ARG A 110 -26.47 10.14 -26.74
N PRO A 111 -27.45 10.91 -27.25
CA PRO A 111 -28.63 11.25 -26.48
C PRO A 111 -29.44 9.98 -26.27
N ASN A 112 -29.29 9.35 -25.11
CA ASN A 112 -30.45 8.70 -24.53
C ASN A 112 -31.44 9.84 -24.24
N GLY A 113 -32.63 9.77 -24.84
CA GLY A 113 -33.76 10.52 -24.33
C GLY A 113 -33.81 10.32 -22.82
N SER A 114 -33.77 11.43 -22.08
CA SER A 114 -33.87 11.47 -20.62
C SER A 114 -32.94 10.51 -19.85
N GLY A 115 -31.63 10.68 -20.00
CA GLY A 115 -30.64 10.09 -19.10
C GLY A 115 -30.27 11.03 -17.95
N LYS A 116 -31.24 11.51 -17.16
CA LYS A 116 -30.91 12.06 -15.83
C LYS A 116 -30.45 10.87 -14.98
N ALA A 117 -29.14 10.68 -14.85
CA ALA A 117 -28.59 9.97 -13.70
C ALA A 117 -28.63 10.88 -12.46
N SER A 118 -29.82 11.39 -12.13
CA SER A 118 -30.14 11.67 -10.74
C SER A 118 -30.46 10.33 -10.12
N VAL A 119 -29.89 10.04 -8.96
CA VAL A 119 -30.35 8.96 -8.07
C VAL A 119 -31.86 9.16 -7.89
N GLY A 120 -32.64 8.42 -8.65
CA GLY A 120 -34.09 8.57 -8.81
C GLY A 120 -34.64 7.20 -9.20
N GLU A 121 -35.83 6.89 -8.69
CA GLU A 121 -36.47 5.57 -8.71
C GLU A 121 -36.41 4.85 -10.07
N PRO A 122 -36.28 3.51 -10.07
CA PRO A 122 -36.11 2.72 -11.28
C PRO A 122 -37.27 2.95 -12.25
N THR A 123 -36.95 3.12 -13.53
CA THR A 123 -37.98 3.27 -14.57
C THR A 123 -38.73 1.96 -14.80
N PRO A 124 -40.00 1.98 -15.24
CA PRO A 124 -40.81 0.77 -15.45
C PRO A 124 -40.14 -0.28 -16.36
N ASP A 125 -39.47 0.16 -17.43
CA ASP A 125 -38.80 -0.74 -18.40
C ASP A 125 -37.61 -1.50 -17.77
N ASP A 126 -36.86 -0.86 -16.87
CA ASP A 126 -35.76 -1.52 -16.14
C ASP A 126 -36.29 -2.55 -15.14
N THR A 127 -37.42 -2.25 -14.49
CA THR A 127 -38.06 -3.20 -13.56
C THR A 127 -38.62 -4.42 -14.27
N GLU A 128 -39.19 -4.25 -15.46
CA GLU A 128 -39.69 -5.35 -16.28
C GLU A 128 -38.54 -6.24 -16.80
N ALA A 129 -37.43 -5.64 -17.26
CA ALA A 129 -36.26 -6.38 -17.73
C ALA A 129 -35.62 -7.21 -16.61
N VAL A 130 -35.45 -6.65 -15.42
CA VAL A 130 -34.91 -7.36 -14.24
C VAL A 130 -35.87 -8.45 -13.76
N ALA A 131 -37.18 -8.20 -13.77
CA ALA A 131 -38.20 -9.20 -13.44
C ALA A 131 -38.15 -10.38 -14.43
N ASN A 132 -38.01 -10.12 -15.73
CA ASN A 132 -37.88 -11.14 -16.77
C ASN A 132 -36.63 -12.00 -16.59
N GLN A 133 -35.50 -11.40 -16.22
CA GLN A 133 -34.27 -12.12 -15.92
C GLN A 133 -34.40 -12.98 -14.66
N LYS A 134 -34.98 -12.44 -13.58
CA LYS A 134 -35.23 -13.17 -12.34
C LYS A 134 -36.11 -14.39 -12.59
N LEU A 135 -37.21 -14.22 -13.31
CA LEU A 135 -38.14 -15.32 -13.63
C LEU A 135 -37.48 -16.40 -14.50
N ASN A 136 -36.61 -16.02 -15.45
CA ASN A 136 -35.85 -16.99 -16.25
C ASN A 136 -34.85 -17.81 -15.43
N LEU A 137 -34.16 -17.18 -14.46
CA LEU A 137 -33.26 -17.86 -13.55
C LEU A 137 -34.04 -18.82 -12.64
N GLU A 138 -35.18 -18.37 -12.11
CA GLU A 138 -36.06 -19.17 -11.28
C GLU A 138 -36.63 -20.39 -12.01
N ILE A 139 -37.06 -20.24 -13.27
CA ILE A 139 -37.46 -21.39 -14.10
C ILE A 139 -36.29 -22.37 -14.27
N GLY A 140 -35.08 -21.87 -14.47
CA GLY A 140 -33.88 -22.70 -14.57
C GLY A 140 -33.59 -23.50 -13.29
N THR A 141 -33.66 -22.85 -12.13
CA THR A 141 -33.42 -23.49 -10.82
C THR A 141 -34.52 -24.50 -10.50
N LYS A 142 -35.79 -24.18 -10.75
CA LYS A 142 -36.93 -25.07 -10.53
C LYS A 142 -36.93 -26.30 -11.44
N ILE A 143 -36.52 -26.15 -12.71
CA ILE A 143 -36.32 -27.31 -13.61
C ILE A 143 -35.18 -28.19 -13.11
N ALA A 144 -34.08 -27.61 -12.61
CA ALA A 144 -32.98 -28.39 -12.04
C ALA A 144 -33.37 -29.10 -10.73
N GLU A 145 -34.17 -28.45 -9.88
CA GLU A 145 -34.74 -29.02 -8.65
C GLU A 145 -35.68 -30.18 -8.98
N ALA A 146 -36.60 -30.00 -9.93
CA ALA A 146 -37.48 -31.07 -10.41
C ALA A 146 -36.70 -32.29 -10.91
N ARG A 147 -35.61 -32.08 -11.66
CA ARG A 147 -34.75 -33.19 -12.13
C ARG A 147 -34.09 -33.96 -10.99
N ARG A 148 -33.73 -33.30 -9.88
CA ARG A 148 -33.22 -34.00 -8.69
C ARG A 148 -34.32 -34.80 -8.01
N LEU A 149 -35.52 -34.25 -7.93
CA LEU A 149 -36.69 -34.94 -7.37
C LEU A 149 -37.11 -36.15 -8.22
N MET A 150 -36.91 -36.11 -9.54
CA MET A 150 -37.20 -37.26 -10.43
C MET A 150 -36.46 -38.55 -10.05
N GLU A 151 -35.33 -38.48 -9.34
CA GLU A 151 -34.59 -39.66 -8.87
C GLU A 151 -35.23 -40.35 -7.66
N VAL A 152 -36.07 -39.65 -6.90
CA VAL A 152 -36.59 -40.09 -5.59
C VAL A 152 -38.12 -40.07 -5.54
N ASP A 153 -38.73 -39.02 -6.08
CA ASP A 153 -40.16 -38.77 -6.05
C ASP A 153 -40.61 -38.03 -7.34
N PRO A 154 -40.91 -38.76 -8.42
CA PRO A 154 -41.29 -38.16 -9.70
C PRO A 154 -42.66 -37.46 -9.67
N ASP A 155 -43.54 -37.83 -8.74
CA ASP A 155 -44.83 -37.17 -8.57
C ASP A 155 -44.66 -35.75 -8.02
N GLN A 156 -43.80 -35.57 -7.01
CA GLN A 156 -43.46 -34.25 -6.50
C GLN A 156 -42.75 -33.37 -7.55
N ALA A 157 -41.88 -33.97 -8.37
CA ALA A 157 -41.22 -33.24 -9.46
C ALA A 157 -42.22 -32.69 -10.49
N ILE A 158 -43.24 -33.47 -10.88
CA ILE A 158 -44.27 -33.05 -11.82
C ILE A 158 -45.15 -31.94 -11.19
N GLN A 159 -45.53 -32.08 -9.92
CA GLN A 159 -46.29 -31.05 -9.21
C GLN A 159 -45.53 -29.72 -9.12
N LEU A 160 -44.22 -29.75 -8.85
CA LEU A 160 -43.38 -28.56 -8.81
C LEU A 160 -43.31 -27.87 -10.18
N LEU A 161 -43.16 -28.63 -11.26
CA LEU A 161 -43.16 -28.07 -12.62
C LEU A 161 -44.53 -27.52 -13.04
N GLN A 162 -45.63 -28.15 -12.61
CA GLN A 162 -46.99 -27.65 -12.83
C GLN A 162 -47.24 -26.34 -12.08
N ALA A 163 -46.83 -26.27 -10.81
CA ALA A 163 -46.91 -25.03 -10.03
C ALA A 163 -46.09 -23.90 -10.68
N GLN A 164 -44.90 -24.20 -11.21
CA GLN A 164 -44.09 -23.21 -11.93
C GLN A 164 -44.75 -22.77 -13.25
N LEU A 165 -45.43 -23.69 -13.95
CA LEU A 165 -46.18 -23.36 -15.17
C LEU A 165 -47.30 -22.37 -14.87
N ASP A 166 -48.03 -22.57 -13.77
CA ASP A 166 -49.10 -21.67 -13.35
C ASP A 166 -48.56 -20.32 -12.88
N ALA A 167 -47.41 -20.30 -12.18
CA ALA A 167 -46.72 -19.07 -11.79
C ALA A 167 -46.26 -18.25 -13.01
N VAL A 168 -45.73 -18.90 -14.05
CA VAL A 168 -45.31 -18.23 -15.30
C VAL A 168 -46.51 -17.68 -16.07
N LYS A 169 -47.66 -18.35 -16.03
CA LYS A 169 -48.91 -17.86 -16.65
C LYS A 169 -49.54 -16.69 -15.90
N ALA A 170 -49.38 -16.64 -14.58
CA ALA A 170 -49.89 -15.57 -13.72
C ALA A 170 -48.97 -14.33 -13.66
N ALA A 171 -47.71 -14.46 -14.08
CA ALA A 171 -46.75 -13.36 -14.04
C ALA A 171 -47.08 -12.28 -15.10
N PRO A 172 -46.95 -10.98 -14.75
CA PRO A 172 -47.16 -9.87 -15.68
C PRO A 172 -45.95 -9.70 -16.61
N VAL A 173 -45.81 -10.62 -17.58
CA VAL A 173 -44.70 -10.67 -18.54
C VAL A 173 -45.21 -10.39 -19.95
N SER A 174 -44.37 -9.84 -20.82
CA SER A 174 -44.74 -9.64 -22.22
C SER A 174 -45.18 -10.96 -22.90
N PRO A 175 -46.21 -10.95 -23.76
CA PRO A 175 -46.80 -12.18 -24.31
C PRO A 175 -45.80 -13.08 -25.07
N ALA A 176 -44.80 -12.48 -25.72
CA ALA A 176 -43.76 -13.21 -26.47
C ALA A 176 -42.79 -13.96 -25.54
N VAL A 177 -42.40 -13.34 -24.42
CA VAL A 177 -41.50 -13.94 -23.42
C VAL A 177 -42.23 -15.01 -22.61
N ALA A 178 -43.47 -14.74 -22.19
CA ALA A 178 -44.32 -15.70 -21.49
C ALA A 178 -44.53 -16.99 -22.30
N LYS A 179 -44.76 -16.89 -23.60
CA LYS A 179 -44.92 -18.05 -24.50
C LYS A 179 -43.65 -18.91 -24.55
N THR A 180 -42.48 -18.29 -24.62
CA THR A 180 -41.18 -18.99 -24.67
C THR A 180 -40.90 -19.72 -23.36
N MET A 181 -41.15 -19.06 -22.22
CA MET A 181 -41.00 -19.64 -20.89
C MET A 181 -41.98 -20.79 -20.64
N THR A 182 -43.25 -20.59 -20.98
CA THR A 182 -44.32 -21.60 -20.86
C THR A 182 -43.95 -22.85 -21.65
N ARG A 183 -43.51 -22.69 -22.91
CA ARG A 183 -43.10 -23.82 -23.75
C ARG A 183 -41.93 -24.61 -23.16
N ARG A 184 -40.96 -23.92 -22.54
CA ARG A 184 -39.82 -24.55 -21.89
C ARG A 184 -40.24 -25.41 -20.69
N VAL A 185 -41.19 -24.93 -19.87
CA VAL A 185 -41.71 -25.68 -18.72
C VAL A 185 -42.60 -26.85 -19.18
N GLU A 186 -43.45 -26.65 -20.20
CA GLU A 186 -44.26 -27.73 -20.79
C GLU A 186 -43.42 -28.89 -21.31
N VAL A 187 -42.34 -28.59 -22.05
CA VAL A 187 -41.40 -29.63 -22.53
C VAL A 187 -40.74 -30.37 -21.36
N ALA A 188 -40.42 -29.68 -20.27
CA ALA A 188 -39.88 -30.31 -19.07
C ALA A 188 -40.91 -31.22 -18.38
N ILE A 189 -42.19 -30.83 -18.32
CA ILE A 189 -43.28 -31.65 -17.78
C ILE A 189 -43.48 -32.92 -18.62
N GLU A 190 -43.50 -32.80 -19.94
CA GLU A 190 -43.67 -33.96 -20.82
C GLU A 190 -42.50 -34.95 -20.71
N LEU A 191 -41.27 -34.44 -20.59
CA LEU A 191 -40.11 -35.28 -20.32
C LEU A 191 -40.23 -35.97 -18.95
N ALA A 192 -40.61 -35.23 -17.91
CA ALA A 192 -40.80 -35.77 -16.56
C ALA A 192 -41.88 -36.87 -16.51
N LYS A 193 -43.00 -36.72 -17.22
CA LYS A 193 -44.04 -37.76 -17.33
C LYS A 193 -43.52 -39.04 -18.01
N LYS A 194 -42.70 -38.90 -19.05
CA LYS A 194 -42.08 -40.04 -19.74
C LYS A 194 -41.10 -40.78 -18.83
N ASP A 195 -40.27 -40.05 -18.11
CA ASP A 195 -39.30 -40.60 -17.16
C ASP A 195 -39.99 -41.24 -15.95
N LYS A 196 -41.11 -40.67 -15.47
CA LYS A 196 -41.96 -41.28 -14.44
C LYS A 196 -42.43 -42.67 -14.85
N ALA A 197 -42.91 -42.86 -16.09
CA ALA A 197 -43.35 -44.17 -16.56
C ALA A 197 -42.22 -45.22 -16.56
N VAL A 198 -40.97 -44.80 -16.75
CA VAL A 198 -39.78 -45.66 -16.62
C VAL A 198 -39.45 -45.93 -15.15
N PHE A 199 -39.55 -44.92 -14.29
CA PHE A 199 -39.36 -45.02 -12.85
C PHE A 199 -40.38 -45.97 -12.21
N ASP A 200 -41.66 -45.86 -12.54
CA ASP A 200 -42.75 -46.71 -12.02
C ASP A 200 -42.53 -48.19 -12.36
N LYS A 201 -41.98 -48.48 -13.56
CA LYS A 201 -41.57 -49.85 -13.94
C LYS A 201 -40.42 -50.36 -13.09
N LYS A 202 -39.40 -49.54 -12.82
CA LYS A 202 -38.27 -49.91 -11.94
C LYS A 202 -38.70 -50.07 -10.49
N MET A 203 -39.66 -49.26 -10.04
CA MET A 203 -40.30 -49.35 -8.74
C MET A 203 -41.13 -50.63 -8.57
N GLN A 204 -41.27 -51.52 -9.55
CA GLN A 204 -41.88 -52.84 -9.29
C GLN A 204 -40.89 -53.80 -8.59
N ASP A 205 -39.59 -53.53 -8.67
CA ASP A 205 -38.55 -54.28 -7.97
C ASP A 205 -38.47 -53.86 -6.48
N LYS A 206 -38.49 -54.85 -5.58
CA LYS A 206 -38.40 -54.65 -4.13
C LYS A 206 -37.05 -54.05 -3.70
N ALA A 207 -35.95 -54.47 -4.31
CA ALA A 207 -34.61 -53.97 -3.94
C ALA A 207 -34.44 -52.50 -4.32
N TYR A 208 -34.99 -52.10 -5.47
CA TYR A 208 -34.98 -50.72 -5.95
C TYR A 208 -35.82 -49.79 -5.05
N ARG A 209 -37.01 -50.22 -4.61
CA ARG A 209 -37.85 -49.48 -3.65
C ARG A 209 -37.11 -49.16 -2.35
N ASP A 210 -36.50 -50.18 -1.74
CA ASP A 210 -35.79 -50.04 -0.47
C ASP A 210 -34.58 -49.09 -0.59
N GLU A 211 -33.91 -49.08 -1.75
CA GLU A 211 -32.82 -48.15 -2.03
C GLU A 211 -33.30 -46.69 -2.14
N ILE A 212 -34.41 -46.45 -2.84
CA ILE A 212 -35.01 -45.12 -2.99
C ILE A 212 -35.50 -44.56 -1.64
N GLU A 213 -36.17 -45.38 -0.82
CA GLU A 213 -36.62 -44.98 0.52
C GLU A 213 -35.43 -44.56 1.40
N ARG A 214 -34.32 -45.32 1.38
CA ARG A 214 -33.09 -44.94 2.08
C ARG A 214 -32.48 -43.64 1.55
N LYS A 215 -32.50 -43.42 0.23
CA LYS A 215 -32.04 -42.16 -0.37
C LYS A 215 -32.91 -40.97 0.06
N LYS A 216 -34.24 -41.15 0.07
CA LYS A 216 -35.20 -40.13 0.53
C LYS A 216 -34.94 -39.74 1.98
N LEU A 217 -34.77 -40.71 2.87
CA LEU A 217 -34.45 -40.47 4.28
C LEU A 217 -33.13 -39.71 4.45
N ARG A 218 -32.06 -40.10 3.74
CA ARG A 218 -30.76 -39.39 3.79
C ARG A 218 -30.84 -37.94 3.32
N ILE A 219 -31.61 -37.67 2.25
CA ILE A 219 -31.81 -36.32 1.75
C ILE A 219 -32.57 -35.48 2.78
N LEU A 220 -33.65 -36.02 3.36
CA LEU A 220 -34.41 -35.34 4.41
C LEU A 220 -33.58 -35.05 5.66
N GLU A 221 -32.75 -35.99 6.09
CA GLU A 221 -31.82 -35.81 7.21
C GLU A 221 -30.77 -34.74 6.89
N ALA A 222 -30.19 -34.76 5.69
CA ALA A 222 -29.22 -33.78 5.24
C ALA A 222 -29.82 -32.37 5.15
N ASP A 223 -31.03 -32.22 4.64
CA ASP A 223 -31.73 -30.93 4.55
C ASP A 223 -32.12 -30.41 5.94
N LYS A 224 -32.57 -31.30 6.83
CA LYS A 224 -32.83 -30.95 8.23
C LYS A 224 -31.54 -30.49 8.94
N ALA A 225 -30.42 -31.18 8.70
CA ALA A 225 -29.12 -30.81 9.25
C ALA A 225 -28.64 -29.44 8.74
N LYS A 226 -28.77 -29.17 7.44
CA LYS A 226 -28.43 -27.85 6.86
C LYS A 226 -29.26 -26.73 7.47
N LYS A 227 -30.58 -26.91 7.58
CA LYS A 227 -31.48 -25.93 8.20
C LYS A 227 -31.15 -25.69 9.68
N ALA A 228 -30.80 -26.75 10.42
CA ALA A 228 -30.37 -26.63 11.81
C ALA A 228 -29.05 -25.84 11.94
N GLN A 229 -28.05 -26.14 11.11
CA GLN A 229 -26.77 -25.42 11.09
C GLN A 229 -26.95 -23.95 10.70
N PHE A 230 -27.80 -23.68 9.71
CA PHE A 230 -28.15 -22.32 9.32
C PHE A 230 -28.79 -21.55 10.48
N ALA A 231 -29.79 -22.14 11.14
CA ALA A 231 -30.48 -21.52 12.27
C ALA A 231 -29.52 -21.22 13.44
N GLU A 232 -28.62 -22.15 13.75
CA GLU A 232 -27.60 -21.96 14.79
C GLU A 232 -26.65 -20.80 14.47
N LEU A 233 -26.16 -20.72 13.23
CA LEU A 233 -25.29 -19.61 12.80
C LEU A 233 -26.03 -18.27 12.81
N MET A 234 -27.29 -18.23 12.38
CA MET A 234 -28.10 -17.02 12.41
C MET A 234 -28.39 -16.55 13.84
N GLN A 235 -28.66 -17.48 14.77
CA GLN A 235 -28.83 -17.13 16.18
C GLN A 235 -27.54 -16.54 16.77
N LYS A 236 -26.39 -17.16 16.51
CA LYS A 236 -25.08 -16.64 16.94
C LYS A 236 -24.77 -15.28 16.31
N ALA A 237 -25.09 -15.08 15.03
CA ALA A 237 -24.90 -13.81 14.34
C ALA A 237 -25.78 -12.71 14.94
N GLN A 238 -27.05 -13.01 15.25
CA GLN A 238 -27.95 -12.07 15.91
C GLN A 238 -27.51 -11.73 17.34
N GLN A 239 -26.97 -12.71 18.08
CA GLN A 239 -26.38 -12.45 19.39
C GLN A 239 -25.16 -11.52 19.27
N ALA A 240 -24.24 -11.80 18.36
CA ALA A 240 -23.08 -10.92 18.10
C ALA A 240 -23.51 -9.50 17.71
N MET A 241 -24.60 -9.34 16.95
CA MET A 241 -25.19 -8.03 16.64
C MET A 241 -25.71 -7.31 17.89
N SER A 242 -26.33 -8.03 18.83
CA SER A 242 -26.84 -7.45 20.08
C SER A 242 -25.72 -7.04 21.05
N GLU A 243 -24.56 -7.71 20.95
CA GLU A 243 -23.37 -7.43 21.75
C GLU A 243 -22.43 -6.39 21.10
N ASN A 244 -22.87 -5.72 20.02
CA ASN A 244 -22.08 -4.79 19.21
C ASN A 244 -20.80 -5.39 18.58
N ARG A 245 -20.70 -6.73 18.49
CA ARG A 245 -19.61 -7.43 17.81
C ARG A 245 -19.93 -7.60 16.33
N PHE A 246 -19.95 -6.48 15.60
CA PHE A 246 -20.40 -6.43 14.20
C PHE A 246 -19.52 -7.24 13.24
N GLU A 247 -18.21 -7.37 13.53
CA GLU A 247 -17.30 -8.16 12.69
C GLU A 247 -17.62 -9.66 12.77
N ASP A 248 -17.82 -10.17 13.99
CA ASP A 248 -18.21 -11.55 14.24
C ASP A 248 -19.58 -11.85 13.61
N ALA A 249 -20.53 -10.92 13.75
CA ALA A 249 -21.87 -11.03 13.16
C ALA A 249 -21.83 -11.12 11.63
N GLU A 250 -21.04 -10.27 10.97
CA GLU A 250 -20.85 -10.29 9.53
C GLU A 250 -20.27 -11.64 9.06
N LEU A 251 -19.25 -12.14 9.75
CA LEU A 251 -18.60 -13.41 9.43
C LEU A 251 -19.53 -14.61 9.63
N LEU A 252 -20.32 -14.62 10.70
CA LEU A 252 -21.31 -15.67 10.96
C LEU A 252 -22.45 -15.64 9.94
N ALA A 253 -22.94 -14.45 9.56
CA ALA A 253 -23.95 -14.29 8.52
C ALA A 253 -23.43 -14.74 7.14
N ARG A 254 -22.16 -14.46 6.80
CA ARG A 254 -21.50 -15.00 5.60
C ARG A 254 -21.43 -16.52 5.60
N LYS A 255 -21.12 -17.14 6.74
CA LYS A 255 -21.12 -18.60 6.88
C LYS A 255 -22.52 -19.18 6.71
N ALA A 256 -23.55 -18.54 7.27
CA ALA A 256 -24.94 -18.95 7.08
C ALA A 256 -25.35 -18.86 5.60
N ASN A 257 -24.99 -17.79 4.91
CA ASN A 257 -25.24 -17.62 3.47
C ASN A 257 -24.52 -18.67 2.60
N ALA A 258 -23.36 -19.18 3.04
CA ALA A 258 -22.66 -20.26 2.33
C ALA A 258 -23.36 -21.63 2.47
N ILE A 259 -24.15 -21.84 3.54
CA ILE A 259 -24.95 -23.06 3.73
C ILE A 259 -26.22 -23.02 2.89
N ASP A 260 -26.93 -21.89 2.92
CA ASP A 260 -28.13 -21.67 2.10
C ASP A 260 -28.08 -20.29 1.40
N PRO A 261 -27.57 -20.23 0.16
CA PRO A 261 -27.49 -18.98 -0.60
C PRO A 261 -28.83 -18.41 -1.06
N ASN A 262 -29.92 -19.20 -0.97
CA ASN A 262 -31.24 -18.75 -1.41
C ASN A 262 -32.00 -17.99 -0.32
N GLU A 263 -31.54 -18.08 0.93
CA GLU A 263 -32.21 -17.47 2.07
C GLU A 263 -31.79 -16.00 2.23
N VAL A 264 -32.77 -15.09 2.18
CA VAL A 264 -32.54 -13.64 2.18
C VAL A 264 -32.06 -13.14 3.55
N ALA A 265 -32.45 -13.81 4.64
CA ALA A 265 -32.14 -13.38 6.00
C ALA A 265 -30.62 -13.26 6.27
N ALA A 266 -29.81 -14.17 5.74
CA ALA A 266 -28.36 -14.15 5.94
C ALA A 266 -27.70 -12.97 5.23
N VAL A 267 -28.12 -12.67 3.99
CA VAL A 267 -27.63 -11.53 3.22
C VAL A 267 -28.02 -10.20 3.89
N ALA A 268 -29.27 -10.10 4.37
CA ALA A 268 -29.74 -8.93 5.09
C ALA A 268 -28.90 -8.69 6.36
N LEU A 269 -28.70 -9.71 7.18
CA LEU A 269 -27.91 -9.59 8.41
C LEU A 269 -26.45 -9.21 8.14
N MET A 270 -25.84 -9.80 7.11
CA MET A 270 -24.49 -9.44 6.67
C MET A 270 -24.39 -7.95 6.30
N ASN A 271 -25.34 -7.44 5.51
CA ASN A 271 -25.35 -6.04 5.10
C ASN A 271 -25.59 -5.09 6.28
N VAL A 272 -26.53 -5.42 7.17
CA VAL A 272 -26.78 -4.61 8.38
C VAL A 272 -25.55 -4.60 9.29
N ALA A 273 -24.91 -5.76 9.50
CA ALA A 273 -23.68 -5.87 10.29
C ALA A 273 -22.56 -5.01 9.69
N ASN A 274 -22.36 -5.09 8.36
CA ASN A 274 -21.35 -4.32 7.65
C ASN A 274 -21.59 -2.80 7.77
N VAL A 275 -22.81 -2.33 7.52
CA VAL A 275 -23.16 -0.90 7.64
C VAL A 275 -22.95 -0.41 9.07
N ARG A 276 -23.39 -1.17 10.09
CA ARG A 276 -23.18 -0.78 11.49
C ARG A 276 -21.71 -0.74 11.88
N ARG A 277 -20.92 -1.73 11.44
CA ARG A 277 -19.48 -1.77 11.65
C ARG A 277 -18.79 -0.52 11.12
N HIS A 278 -19.10 -0.14 9.87
CA HIS A 278 -18.54 1.07 9.26
C HIS A 278 -18.99 2.32 10.00
N TYR A 279 -20.26 2.43 10.34
CA TYR A 279 -20.79 3.57 11.06
C TYR A 279 -20.10 3.82 12.41
N GLU A 280 -19.93 2.77 13.23
CA GLU A 280 -19.24 2.92 14.51
C GLU A 280 -17.75 3.24 14.33
N ARG A 281 -17.08 2.63 13.35
CA ARG A 281 -15.68 2.93 13.03
C ARG A 281 -15.50 4.36 12.54
N ASP A 282 -16.41 4.86 11.70
CA ASP A 282 -16.38 6.24 11.21
C ASP A 282 -16.62 7.25 12.34
N LYS A 283 -17.50 6.90 13.28
CA LYS A 283 -17.75 7.70 14.49
C LYS A 283 -16.51 7.77 15.38
N GLU A 284 -15.85 6.64 15.62
CA GLU A 284 -14.59 6.58 16.38
C GLU A 284 -13.48 7.37 15.67
N LEU A 285 -13.32 7.18 14.37
CA LEU A 285 -12.33 7.90 13.56
C LEU A 285 -12.59 9.41 13.57
N ARG A 286 -13.85 9.85 13.57
CA ARG A 286 -14.20 11.26 13.69
C ARG A 286 -13.80 11.83 15.04
N THR A 287 -14.00 11.09 16.13
CA THR A 287 -13.53 11.48 17.47
C THR A 287 -12.01 11.60 17.51
N LEU A 288 -11.30 10.56 17.06
CA LEU A 288 -9.82 10.56 16.99
C LEU A 288 -9.28 11.70 16.13
N LYS A 289 -9.94 12.01 15.01
CA LYS A 289 -9.56 13.13 14.16
C LYS A 289 -9.75 14.47 14.86
N ASN A 290 -10.85 14.66 15.58
CA ASN A 290 -11.09 15.89 16.34
C ASN A 290 -10.08 16.04 17.48
N GLU A 291 -9.78 14.96 18.20
CA GLU A 291 -8.76 14.94 19.26
C GLU A 291 -7.37 15.23 18.70
N GLY A 292 -6.96 14.52 17.65
CA GLY A 292 -5.67 14.76 16.99
C GLY A 292 -5.54 16.18 16.43
N ALA A 293 -6.61 16.74 15.87
CA ALA A 293 -6.62 18.14 15.42
C ALA A 293 -6.48 19.10 16.61
N LEU A 294 -7.21 18.88 17.70
CA LEU A 294 -7.08 19.68 18.92
C LEU A 294 -5.66 19.63 19.49
N THR A 295 -5.08 18.43 19.60
CA THR A 295 -3.70 18.25 20.08
C THR A 295 -2.70 18.97 19.18
N ALA A 296 -2.83 18.85 17.86
CA ALA A 296 -1.95 19.55 16.93
C ALA A 296 -2.02 21.08 17.09
N PHE A 297 -3.22 21.65 17.25
CA PHE A 297 -3.36 23.09 17.50
C PHE A 297 -2.79 23.49 18.86
N GLN A 298 -2.98 22.67 19.90
CA GLN A 298 -2.37 22.90 21.22
C GLN A 298 -0.85 22.84 21.17
N GLU A 299 -0.26 21.98 20.33
CA GLU A 299 1.19 21.92 20.12
C GLU A 299 1.71 23.17 19.41
N VAL A 300 0.96 23.71 18.44
CA VAL A 300 1.27 25.00 17.81
C VAL A 300 1.21 26.14 18.82
N ASP A 301 0.16 26.20 19.64
CA ASP A 301 0.03 27.21 20.71
C ASP A 301 1.18 27.09 21.71
N ARG A 302 1.53 25.85 22.09
CA ARG A 302 2.66 25.57 23.00
C ARG A 302 3.99 25.99 22.40
N ALA A 303 4.23 25.75 21.11
CA ALA A 303 5.43 26.17 20.41
C ALA A 303 5.50 27.70 20.24
N SER A 304 4.34 28.37 20.22
CA SER A 304 4.24 29.83 20.19
C SER A 304 4.61 30.48 21.52
N VAL A 305 4.58 29.72 22.63
CA VAL A 305 5.13 30.15 23.91
C VAL A 305 6.66 30.06 23.84
N ALA A 306 7.33 31.21 23.88
CA ALA A 306 8.78 31.25 23.91
C ALA A 306 9.31 30.51 25.15
N ASP A 307 10.06 29.42 24.93
CA ASP A 307 10.67 28.65 26.01
C ASP A 307 11.80 29.46 26.66
N PRO A 308 11.72 29.78 27.97
CA PRO A 308 12.75 30.54 28.67
C PRO A 308 14.15 29.92 28.61
N GLU A 309 14.27 28.59 28.48
CA GLU A 309 15.56 27.91 28.32
C GLU A 309 16.13 28.14 26.92
N VAL A 310 15.31 28.06 25.88
CA VAL A 310 15.71 28.36 24.49
C VAL A 310 16.10 29.84 24.37
N MET A 311 15.34 30.75 24.98
CA MET A 311 15.67 32.19 24.99
C MET A 311 17.02 32.49 25.66
N LYS A 312 17.47 31.65 26.60
CA LYS A 312 18.75 31.83 27.31
C LYS A 312 19.92 31.08 26.68
N ARG A 313 19.67 29.93 26.02
CA ARG A 313 20.70 28.97 25.59
C ARG A 313 20.66 28.64 24.11
N ASP A 314 19.82 29.33 23.32
CA ASP A 314 19.51 29.13 21.90
C ASP A 314 18.90 27.77 21.53
N ILE A 315 19.20 26.72 22.30
CA ILE A 315 18.68 25.36 22.14
C ILE A 315 18.23 24.79 23.48
N ALA A 316 17.08 24.11 23.47
CA ALA A 316 16.61 23.32 24.60
C ALA A 316 17.18 21.91 24.52
N TYR A 317 17.78 21.47 25.61
CA TYR A 317 18.28 20.12 25.80
C TYR A 317 17.23 19.28 26.53
N PRO A 318 16.98 18.01 26.16
CA PRO A 318 16.11 17.14 26.95
C PRO A 318 16.57 17.08 28.41
N THR A 319 15.65 17.30 29.34
CA THR A 319 15.92 17.22 30.78
C THR A 319 16.32 15.81 31.24
N SER A 320 16.08 14.80 30.40
CA SER A 320 16.35 13.38 30.65
C SER A 320 17.72 12.88 30.15
N PHE A 321 18.68 13.76 29.83
CA PHE A 321 20.02 13.35 29.36
C PHE A 321 20.72 12.32 30.24
N ALA A 322 20.56 12.42 31.57
CA ALA A 322 21.11 11.46 32.51
C ALA A 322 20.52 10.06 32.31
N GLU A 323 19.20 9.97 32.13
CA GLU A 323 18.49 8.72 31.89
C GLU A 323 18.85 8.11 30.53
N LEU A 324 18.92 8.94 29.47
CA LEU A 324 19.33 8.50 28.13
C LEU A 324 20.75 7.93 28.15
N THR A 325 21.68 8.63 28.81
CA THR A 325 23.07 8.18 28.97
C THR A 325 23.15 6.87 29.75
N GLN A 326 22.37 6.73 30.82
CA GLN A 326 22.33 5.50 31.62
C GLN A 326 21.80 4.31 30.80
N LYS A 327 20.72 4.52 30.04
CA LYS A 327 20.16 3.52 29.12
C LYS A 327 21.16 3.11 28.05
N ARG A 328 21.83 4.08 27.41
CA ARG A 328 22.87 3.83 26.39
C ARG A 328 24.02 3.00 26.95
N ARG A 329 24.52 3.34 28.14
CA ARG A 329 25.57 2.56 28.81
C ARG A 329 25.12 1.13 29.09
N ALA A 330 23.93 0.95 29.66
CA ALA A 330 23.40 -0.38 29.96
C ALA A 330 23.24 -1.24 28.68
N LEU A 331 22.76 -0.67 27.58
CA LEU A 331 22.64 -1.37 26.29
C LEU A 331 24.01 -1.69 25.69
N ASN A 332 24.95 -0.74 25.70
CA ASN A 332 26.31 -0.96 25.21
C ASN A 332 27.05 -2.03 26.03
N GLU A 333 26.87 -2.09 27.35
CA GLU A 333 27.42 -3.18 28.16
C GLU A 333 26.86 -4.55 27.74
N ARG A 334 25.57 -4.63 27.38
CA ARG A 334 24.96 -5.87 26.89
C ARG A 334 25.45 -6.28 25.50
N LEU A 335 25.82 -5.31 24.67
CA LEU A 335 26.31 -5.51 23.30
C LEU A 335 27.81 -5.80 23.24
N LYS A 336 28.55 -5.60 24.34
CA LYS A 336 29.96 -6.00 24.39
C LYS A 336 30.10 -7.49 24.10
N PRO A 337 31.05 -7.89 23.24
CA PRO A 337 31.31 -9.30 22.99
C PRO A 337 31.66 -9.98 24.31
N ARG A 338 30.99 -11.11 24.60
CA ARG A 338 31.29 -11.92 25.78
C ARG A 338 32.70 -12.49 25.62
N LYS A 339 33.59 -12.14 26.54
CA LYS A 339 34.92 -12.77 26.63
C LYS A 339 34.75 -14.22 27.07
N ASP A 340 35.64 -15.07 26.58
CA ASP A 340 35.74 -16.46 27.03
C ASP A 340 35.99 -16.52 28.55
N PRO A 341 35.29 -17.39 29.32
CA PRO A 341 35.56 -17.56 30.75
C PRO A 341 37.02 -17.83 31.08
N ALA A 342 37.77 -18.55 30.23
CA ALA A 342 39.19 -18.80 30.44
C ALA A 342 40.03 -17.51 30.36
N ILE A 343 39.73 -16.64 29.39
CA ILE A 343 40.37 -15.31 29.24
C ILE A 343 40.08 -14.44 30.47
N VAL A 344 38.84 -14.45 30.97
CA VAL A 344 38.45 -13.69 32.17
C VAL A 344 39.23 -14.18 33.39
N ALA A 345 39.43 -15.49 33.55
CA ALA A 345 40.22 -16.06 34.65
C ALA A 345 41.69 -15.65 34.59
N ILE A 346 42.29 -15.60 33.40
CA ILE A 346 43.66 -15.13 33.19
C ILE A 346 43.76 -13.63 33.51
N GLU A 347 42.83 -12.81 33.04
CA GLU A 347 42.76 -11.38 33.35
C GLU A 347 42.60 -11.11 34.85
N ALA A 348 41.84 -11.95 35.56
CA ALA A 348 41.71 -11.87 37.02
C ALA A 348 43.06 -12.13 37.71
N LYS A 349 43.73 -13.24 37.38
CA LYS A 349 45.06 -13.58 37.91
C LYS A 349 46.14 -12.54 37.59
N LEU A 350 46.05 -11.88 36.43
CA LEU A 350 46.94 -10.77 36.07
C LEU A 350 46.82 -9.55 37.01
N ASN A 351 45.74 -9.44 37.80
CA ASN A 351 45.58 -8.38 38.79
C ASN A 351 46.11 -8.76 40.18
N ASP A 352 46.57 -10.01 40.38
CA ASP A 352 47.10 -10.46 41.68
C ASP A 352 48.44 -9.76 41.99
N PRO A 353 48.70 -9.42 43.27
CA PRO A 353 49.94 -8.81 43.69
C PRO A 353 51.10 -9.83 43.68
N VAL A 354 52.26 -9.38 43.21
CA VAL A 354 53.47 -10.20 43.06
C VAL A 354 54.68 -9.39 43.49
N SER A 355 55.65 -10.08 44.09
CA SER A 355 56.98 -9.54 44.38
C SER A 355 58.01 -10.36 43.61
N LEU A 356 58.78 -9.71 42.73
CA LEU A 356 59.74 -10.35 41.84
C LEU A 356 61.11 -9.72 42.03
N ASN A 357 62.15 -10.56 42.06
CA ASN A 357 63.54 -10.14 42.12
C ASN A 357 64.35 -10.99 41.12
N PHE A 358 64.52 -10.45 39.92
CA PHE A 358 65.37 -11.00 38.86
C PHE A 358 66.60 -10.12 38.73
N ALA A 359 67.78 -10.73 38.76
CA ALA A 359 69.06 -10.07 38.58
C ALA A 359 69.83 -10.84 37.50
N ASP A 360 69.87 -10.27 36.29
CA ASP A 360 70.52 -10.87 35.11
C ASP A 360 70.03 -12.30 34.78
N THR A 361 68.76 -12.58 35.06
CA THR A 361 68.13 -13.90 34.84
C THR A 361 67.76 -14.07 33.36
N PRO A 362 68.01 -15.23 32.72
CA PRO A 362 67.52 -15.50 31.37
C PRO A 362 65.99 -15.39 31.28
N LEU A 363 65.48 -14.83 30.18
CA LEU A 363 64.04 -14.63 29.97
C LEU A 363 63.28 -15.95 30.08
N GLY A 364 63.79 -17.04 29.51
CA GLY A 364 63.16 -18.36 29.61
C GLY A 364 62.96 -18.83 31.06
N GLU A 365 63.96 -18.63 31.93
CA GLU A 365 63.88 -18.99 33.35
C GLU A 365 62.91 -18.07 34.11
N ALA A 366 62.91 -16.78 33.82
CA ALA A 366 61.98 -15.82 34.41
C ALA A 366 60.51 -16.15 34.05
N LEU A 367 60.25 -16.56 32.81
CA LEU A 367 58.92 -16.99 32.37
C LEU A 367 58.47 -18.30 33.00
N GLU A 368 59.37 -19.27 33.14
CA GLU A 368 59.05 -20.55 33.79
C GLU A 368 58.79 -20.38 35.30
N PHE A 369 59.52 -19.47 35.96
CA PHE A 369 59.23 -19.07 37.33
C PHE A 369 57.84 -18.45 37.45
N LEU A 370 57.48 -17.51 36.56
CA LEU A 370 56.15 -16.89 36.56
C LEU A 370 55.06 -17.91 36.26
N ARG A 371 55.29 -18.86 35.35
CA ARG A 371 54.38 -19.97 35.06
C ARG A 371 54.10 -20.80 36.30
N SER A 372 55.15 -21.19 37.03
CA SER A 372 55.06 -22.01 38.24
C SER A 372 54.41 -21.26 39.40
N TYR A 373 54.71 -19.97 39.57
CA TYR A 373 54.17 -19.16 40.66
C TYR A 373 52.69 -18.79 40.46
N THR A 374 52.29 -18.42 39.24
CA THR A 374 50.93 -17.91 38.94
C THR A 374 49.98 -19.01 38.47
N GLY A 375 50.51 -20.16 38.06
CA GLY A 375 49.75 -21.24 37.42
C GLY A 375 49.07 -20.80 36.12
N LEU A 376 49.64 -19.81 35.42
CA LEU A 376 49.20 -19.35 34.10
C LEU A 376 50.02 -20.05 33.02
N ASN A 377 49.39 -20.41 31.90
CA ASN A 377 50.10 -20.89 30.73
C ASN A 377 50.73 -19.70 29.98
N ILE A 378 52.02 -19.47 30.22
CA ILE A 378 52.79 -18.41 29.57
C ILE A 378 53.57 -19.00 28.40
N VAL A 379 53.36 -18.47 27.19
CA VAL A 379 54.01 -18.96 25.97
C VAL A 379 54.76 -17.81 25.29
N PRO A 380 56.06 -17.94 25.01
CA PRO A 380 56.79 -16.96 24.20
C PRO A 380 56.48 -17.16 22.71
N ASP A 381 56.15 -16.06 22.02
CA ASP A 381 56.02 -16.04 20.56
C ASP A 381 57.41 -16.03 19.91
N GLN A 382 57.88 -17.19 19.47
CA GLN A 382 59.22 -17.34 18.89
C GLN A 382 59.43 -16.48 17.63
N GLY A 383 58.38 -16.24 16.84
CA GLY A 383 58.46 -15.39 15.66
C GLY A 383 58.68 -13.93 16.05
N ALA A 384 57.88 -13.43 16.99
CA ALA A 384 58.00 -12.05 17.47
C ALA A 384 59.31 -11.80 18.26
N LEU A 385 59.82 -12.81 18.98
CA LEU A 385 61.13 -12.72 19.64
C LEU A 385 62.26 -12.64 18.61
N ALA A 386 62.20 -13.44 17.53
CA ALA A 386 63.21 -13.42 16.47
C ALA A 386 63.22 -12.09 15.69
N GLU A 387 62.05 -11.48 15.47
CA GLU A 387 61.92 -10.18 14.83
C GLU A 387 62.60 -9.05 15.63
N GLU A 388 62.52 -9.09 16.96
CA GLU A 388 63.22 -8.16 17.86
C GLU A 388 64.69 -8.56 18.11
N GLY A 389 65.19 -9.62 17.46
CA GLY A 389 66.55 -10.13 17.63
C GLY A 389 66.83 -10.74 19.01
N LEU A 390 65.79 -11.16 19.72
CA LEU A 390 65.87 -11.71 21.08
C LEU A 390 65.81 -13.23 21.08
N THR A 391 66.43 -13.84 22.08
CA THR A 391 66.33 -15.28 22.34
C THR A 391 65.83 -15.52 23.77
N LEU A 392 65.47 -16.75 24.10
CA LEU A 392 65.12 -17.12 25.49
C LEU A 392 66.28 -16.92 26.48
N GLY A 393 67.52 -16.76 25.98
CA GLY A 393 68.71 -16.44 26.78
C GLY A 393 68.89 -14.96 27.10
N SER A 394 68.07 -14.06 26.53
CA SER A 394 68.14 -12.62 26.80
C SER A 394 67.92 -12.36 28.29
N LYS A 395 68.81 -11.57 28.91
CA LYS A 395 68.77 -11.32 30.35
C LYS A 395 67.72 -10.27 30.70
N VAL A 396 67.00 -10.51 31.80
CA VAL A 396 66.04 -9.58 32.40
C VAL A 396 66.42 -9.29 33.85
N THR A 397 66.31 -8.01 34.20
CA THR A 397 66.57 -7.50 35.54
C THR A 397 65.35 -6.71 36.00
N LEU A 398 64.71 -7.15 37.08
CA LEU A 398 63.51 -6.51 37.64
C LEU A 398 63.45 -6.74 39.14
N GLN A 399 63.33 -5.66 39.92
CA GLN A 399 63.12 -5.72 41.36
C GLN A 399 61.87 -4.92 41.71
N VAL A 400 60.82 -5.63 42.11
CA VAL A 400 59.50 -5.05 42.42
C VAL A 400 58.88 -5.79 43.59
N LYS A 401 58.20 -5.05 44.48
CA LYS A 401 57.51 -5.60 45.65
C LYS A 401 56.06 -5.16 45.63
N ASP A 402 55.16 -6.10 45.85
CA ASP A 402 53.71 -5.88 45.98
C ASP A 402 53.09 -5.09 44.81
N ILE A 403 53.36 -5.51 43.58
CA ILE A 403 52.75 -4.91 42.38
C ILE A 403 51.91 -5.93 41.62
N LYS A 404 50.85 -5.47 40.94
CA LYS A 404 50.01 -6.34 40.11
C LYS A 404 50.84 -7.02 39.03
N LEU A 405 50.61 -8.31 38.79
CA LEU A 405 51.32 -9.12 37.79
C LEU A 405 51.36 -8.45 36.41
N LYS A 406 50.24 -7.86 35.98
CA LYS A 406 50.12 -7.11 34.72
C LYS A 406 51.12 -5.96 34.58
N ASN A 407 51.45 -5.30 35.69
CA ASN A 407 52.40 -4.20 35.73
C ASN A 407 53.83 -4.73 35.82
N ALA A 408 54.05 -5.78 36.62
CA ALA A 408 55.32 -6.49 36.68
C ALA A 408 55.75 -7.02 35.29
N LEU A 409 54.87 -7.72 34.58
CA LEU A 409 55.12 -8.19 33.21
C LEU A 409 55.41 -7.04 32.27
N LYS A 410 54.66 -5.94 32.34
CA LYS A 410 54.91 -4.77 31.51
C LYS A 410 56.31 -4.18 31.77
N LEU A 411 56.72 -4.04 33.03
CA LEU A 411 58.03 -3.52 33.41
C LEU A 411 59.17 -4.47 33.04
N MET A 412 58.94 -5.78 33.13
CA MET A 412 59.90 -6.82 32.73
C MET A 412 60.14 -6.82 31.21
N LEU A 413 59.07 -6.68 30.42
CA LEU A 413 59.10 -6.82 28.97
C LEU A 413 59.43 -5.51 28.23
N GLN A 414 59.18 -4.36 28.85
CA GLN A 414 59.41 -3.04 28.25
C GLN A 414 60.86 -2.79 27.82
N PRO A 415 61.91 -3.14 28.58
CA PRO A 415 63.30 -2.98 28.16
C PRO A 415 63.68 -3.84 26.95
N LEU A 416 62.95 -4.93 26.73
CA LEU A 416 63.13 -5.84 25.60
C LEU A 416 62.21 -5.50 24.41
N HIS A 417 61.49 -4.36 24.46
CA HIS A 417 60.48 -4.01 23.45
C HIS A 417 59.39 -5.08 23.24
N LEU A 418 59.12 -5.90 24.25
CA LEU A 418 58.07 -6.91 24.23
C LEU A 418 56.82 -6.43 25.00
N THR A 419 55.69 -7.05 24.67
CA THR A 419 54.40 -6.90 25.36
C THR A 419 53.81 -8.30 25.59
N TYR A 420 52.76 -8.38 26.40
CA TYR A 420 51.95 -9.59 26.51
C TYR A 420 50.55 -9.36 25.94
N ARG A 421 49.88 -10.43 25.53
CA ARG A 421 48.45 -10.47 25.21
C ARG A 421 47.85 -11.79 25.70
N VAL A 422 46.58 -11.77 26.04
CA VAL A 422 45.83 -12.99 26.35
C VAL A 422 45.12 -13.43 25.08
N ASP A 423 45.48 -14.60 24.57
CA ASP A 423 44.90 -15.17 23.35
C ASP A 423 44.79 -16.69 23.50
N GLU A 424 43.76 -17.30 22.93
CA GLU A 424 43.58 -18.77 22.93
C GLU A 424 43.83 -19.44 24.31
N GLU A 425 43.31 -18.84 25.38
CA GLU A 425 43.48 -19.33 26.77
C GLU A 425 44.93 -19.36 27.29
N VAL A 426 45.86 -18.66 26.62
CA VAL A 426 47.26 -18.54 27.03
C VAL A 426 47.70 -17.08 27.14
N LEU A 427 48.71 -16.83 27.99
CA LEU A 427 49.40 -15.55 28.07
C LEU A 427 50.56 -15.57 27.07
N LEU A 428 50.36 -14.98 25.90
CA LEU A 428 51.37 -14.91 24.86
C LEU A 428 52.28 -13.69 25.07
N ILE A 429 53.59 -13.88 25.04
CA ILE A 429 54.58 -12.80 25.05
C ILE A 429 55.04 -12.55 23.63
N THR A 430 54.83 -11.33 23.14
CA THR A 430 54.93 -10.95 21.72
C THR A 430 55.47 -9.52 21.56
N SER A 431 55.83 -9.10 20.36
CA SER A 431 56.16 -7.71 20.05
C SER A 431 54.89 -6.83 19.97
N PRO A 432 55.00 -5.51 20.22
CA PRO A 432 53.91 -4.55 20.03
C PRO A 432 53.40 -4.48 18.58
N GLN A 433 54.25 -4.79 17.61
CA GLN A 433 53.89 -4.80 16.20
C GLN A 433 52.91 -5.93 15.89
N SER A 434 53.21 -7.16 16.33
CA SER A 434 52.34 -8.33 16.17
C SER A 434 51.05 -8.21 16.98
N ASN A 435 51.08 -7.53 18.13
CA ASN A 435 49.88 -7.28 18.94
C ASN A 435 48.86 -6.35 18.26
N ARG A 436 49.30 -5.39 17.43
CA ARG A 436 48.41 -4.44 16.74
C ARG A 436 47.56 -5.06 15.62
N GLN A 437 47.91 -6.26 15.15
CA GLN A 437 47.25 -6.87 14.00
C GLN A 437 45.88 -7.51 14.33
N LYS A 438 45.54 -7.68 15.63
CA LYS A 438 44.25 -8.27 16.04
C LYS A 438 43.27 -7.17 16.47
N LEU A 439 42.44 -6.71 15.53
CA LEU A 439 41.34 -5.79 15.80
C LEU A 439 40.11 -6.57 16.28
N ILE A 440 39.39 -6.04 17.27
CA ILE A 440 38.09 -6.58 17.71
C ILE A 440 36.95 -5.70 17.16
N THR A 441 35.89 -6.34 16.67
CA THR A 441 34.66 -5.62 16.28
C THR A 441 33.82 -5.36 17.53
N GLN A 442 33.49 -4.09 17.78
CA GLN A 442 32.63 -3.70 18.91
C GLN A 442 31.40 -2.96 18.40
N ALA A 443 30.22 -3.44 18.77
CA ALA A 443 28.96 -2.79 18.46
C ALA A 443 28.67 -1.70 19.50
N TYR A 444 28.27 -0.52 19.02
CA TYR A 444 27.81 0.60 19.84
C TYR A 444 26.39 0.98 19.42
N ASP A 445 25.48 0.97 20.38
CA ASP A 445 24.13 1.51 20.22
C ASP A 445 24.15 3.04 20.30
N VAL A 446 23.59 3.66 19.27
CA VAL A 446 23.47 5.11 19.08
C VAL A 446 22.02 5.52 18.78
N THR A 447 21.05 4.67 19.10
CA THR A 447 19.62 4.89 18.81
C THR A 447 19.10 6.21 19.38
N ASP A 448 19.67 6.69 20.48
CA ASP A 448 19.27 7.95 21.13
C ASP A 448 19.87 9.22 20.49
N LEU A 449 20.89 9.07 19.63
CA LEU A 449 21.47 10.17 18.85
C LEU A 449 20.79 10.34 17.49
N VAL A 450 20.02 9.35 17.04
CA VAL A 450 19.29 9.40 15.79
C VAL A 450 17.83 9.71 16.07
N ILE A 451 17.30 10.75 15.42
CA ILE A 451 15.86 10.99 15.41
C ILE A 451 15.24 9.79 14.66
N PRO A 452 14.30 9.04 15.26
CA PRO A 452 13.60 8.00 14.53
C PRO A 452 12.95 8.65 13.31
N ARG A 453 13.34 8.23 12.11
CA ARG A 453 12.54 8.55 10.93
C ARG A 453 11.22 7.82 11.15
N GLU A 454 10.14 8.57 11.36
CA GLU A 454 8.81 7.98 11.40
C GLU A 454 8.64 7.09 10.17
N GLN A 455 8.33 5.81 10.40
CA GLN A 455 8.23 4.76 9.39
C GLN A 455 7.14 5.01 8.31
N GLY A 456 6.56 6.21 8.24
CA GLY A 456 5.58 6.64 7.24
C GLY A 456 6.14 7.55 6.14
N GLN A 457 7.31 8.19 6.29
CA GLN A 457 7.91 9.01 5.24
C GLN A 457 8.95 8.22 4.45
N GLN A 458 8.50 7.44 3.48
CA GLN A 458 9.38 6.99 2.39
C GLN A 458 9.75 8.20 1.54
N GLY A 459 10.90 8.82 1.84
CA GLY A 459 11.56 9.71 0.88
C GLY A 459 11.87 8.95 -0.42
N PRO A 460 11.98 9.65 -1.57
CA PRO A 460 12.22 9.00 -2.85
C PRO A 460 13.47 8.12 -2.77
N ARG A 461 13.31 6.85 -3.13
CA ARG A 461 14.41 5.89 -3.24
C ARG A 461 15.36 6.40 -4.31
N PHE A 462 16.49 6.97 -3.90
CA PHE A 462 17.65 7.08 -4.77
C PHE A 462 18.24 5.68 -4.91
N ASP A 463 17.79 4.95 -5.94
CA ASP A 463 18.48 3.75 -6.40
C ASP A 463 19.78 4.21 -7.06
N GLY A 464 20.92 3.77 -6.52
CA GLY A 464 22.26 4.25 -6.83
C GLY A 464 22.77 3.90 -8.24
N THR A 465 21.89 3.65 -9.19
CA THR A 465 22.23 3.50 -10.60
C THR A 465 22.51 4.87 -11.22
N PHE A 466 23.76 5.30 -11.12
CA PHE A 466 24.30 6.28 -12.06
C PHE A 466 24.31 5.66 -13.46
N PRO A 467 23.68 6.28 -14.48
CA PRO A 467 23.85 5.80 -15.85
C PRO A 467 25.33 5.94 -16.23
N SER A 468 25.93 4.83 -16.66
CA SER A 468 27.31 4.83 -17.15
C SER A 468 27.47 5.83 -18.30
N PRO A 469 28.59 6.57 -18.38
CA PRO A 469 28.82 7.48 -19.48
C PRO A 469 29.00 6.66 -20.77
N ASN A 470 28.14 6.93 -21.74
CA ASN A 470 28.20 6.32 -23.07
C ASN A 470 29.58 6.61 -23.72
N PRO A 471 30.27 5.61 -24.30
CA PRO A 471 31.51 5.84 -25.01
C PRO A 471 31.23 6.50 -26.38
N LEU A 472 31.88 7.65 -26.56
CA LEU A 472 32.12 8.44 -27.77
C LEU A 472 31.89 7.77 -29.13
N SER A 473 31.28 8.51 -30.07
CA SER A 473 31.71 8.72 -31.47
C SER A 473 30.76 9.69 -32.20
N PRO A 474 31.17 10.37 -33.29
CA PRO A 474 32.30 11.28 -33.45
C PRO A 474 31.84 12.68 -33.93
N GLU A 475 32.78 13.62 -33.98
CA GLU A 475 32.61 15.04 -34.29
C GLU A 475 32.03 15.39 -35.69
N ALA A 476 31.39 16.59 -35.68
CA ALA A 476 31.42 17.64 -36.71
C ALA A 476 30.45 17.57 -37.92
N PRO A 477 30.09 18.72 -38.56
CA PRO A 477 30.64 20.07 -38.38
C PRO A 477 29.61 21.19 -38.10
N VAL A 478 30.10 22.21 -37.41
CA VAL A 478 29.57 23.57 -37.45
C VAL A 478 30.04 24.23 -38.74
N ASN A 479 29.16 24.97 -39.43
CA ASN A 479 29.50 26.20 -40.18
C ASN A 479 28.28 26.79 -40.90
N PRO A 480 28.31 28.07 -41.32
CA PRO A 480 29.30 29.13 -41.04
C PRO A 480 28.80 30.27 -40.15
#